data_AF-A0A3A8F6N6-F1
#
_entry.id   AF-A0A3A8F6N6-F1
#
_cell.length_a   1.000
_cell.length_b   1.000
_cell.length_c   1.000
_cell.angle_alpha   90.00
_cell.angle_beta   90.00
_cell.angle_gamma   90.00
#
_symmetry.space_group_name_H-M   'P 1'
#
loop_
_entity.id
_entity.type
_entity.pdbx_description
1 polymer ?
#
loop_
_entity_poly.entity_id
_entity_poly.type
_entity_poly.pdbx_seq_one_letter_code
_entity_poly.pdbx_strand_id
1 'polypeptide(L)'
;MKLFTKLALVSAVAISSNAMAMQAMDDAALSATTGQDGISIGIGITKVEIAKLHVFDGDGLKTDQVLYQNSAGTNVVGSDVGGTGDAGAITINNVVVSAPTTDGQPLASTGANLDLTRTLASHNLADLTIDTDGNGGSPFLNIAAAVSGLDISLGKIEVNDVTGTAGAYVAGTGSAEILSGLSLKTGKMTANIQLGNTPQGAMIKLDGKMIGGLSINNLALKDASAAGGGFVAIGGVKLHDTGSADLALDADIAVKPTGLAITAMKNAAGTDIYLTKVILGGGTVTAPTVATGFNGTGAGSAAIGDVAISGMKVYNGLGMTPGAVITIAGH
;
A
#
# COMPACT_ATOMS: atom_id res chain seq x y z
N MET A 1 69.19 -57.99 -9.61
CA MET A 1 68.37 -56.91 -10.21
C MET A 1 66.86 -57.11 -10.12
N LYS A 2 66.30 -58.33 -10.02
CA LYS A 2 64.83 -58.56 -9.95
C LYS A 2 64.14 -58.14 -8.64
N LEU A 3 64.86 -57.95 -7.53
CA LEU A 3 64.30 -57.48 -6.26
C LEU A 3 64.17 -55.95 -6.16
N PHE A 4 65.06 -55.18 -6.81
CA PHE A 4 65.03 -53.72 -6.76
C PHE A 4 63.87 -53.11 -7.56
N THR A 5 63.49 -53.73 -8.68
CA THR A 5 62.32 -53.29 -9.47
C THR A 5 60.99 -53.60 -8.79
N LYS A 6 60.91 -54.68 -7.99
CA LYS A 6 59.72 -54.98 -7.18
C LYS A 6 59.60 -54.05 -5.97
N LEU A 7 60.72 -53.71 -5.33
CA LEU A 7 60.74 -52.78 -4.21
C LEU A 7 60.39 -51.36 -4.65
N ALA A 8 60.90 -50.89 -5.80
CA ALA A 8 60.54 -49.60 -6.37
C ALA A 8 59.06 -49.49 -6.76
N LEU A 9 58.46 -50.57 -7.28
CA LEU A 9 57.04 -50.60 -7.64
C LEU A 9 56.13 -50.62 -6.41
N VAL A 10 56.52 -51.31 -5.33
CA VAL A 10 55.81 -51.29 -4.04
C VAL A 10 55.96 -49.93 -3.34
N SER A 11 57.12 -49.28 -3.46
CA SER A 11 57.34 -47.92 -2.95
C SER A 11 56.56 -46.85 -3.73
N ALA A 12 56.30 -47.05 -5.02
CA ALA A 12 55.51 -46.13 -5.83
C ALA A 12 54.00 -46.18 -5.51
N VAL A 13 53.47 -47.36 -5.14
CA VAL A 13 52.06 -47.49 -4.71
C VAL A 13 51.85 -46.97 -3.28
N ALA A 14 52.89 -47.01 -2.43
CA ALA A 14 52.83 -46.55 -1.05
C ALA A 14 52.94 -45.02 -0.87
N ILE A 15 53.49 -44.29 -1.85
CA ILE A 15 53.73 -42.82 -1.73
C ILE A 15 52.65 -41.97 -2.41
N SER A 16 51.83 -42.54 -3.29
CA SER A 16 50.67 -41.82 -3.82
C SER A 16 49.39 -42.58 -3.53
N SER A 17 49.09 -42.68 -2.24
CA SER A 17 47.73 -42.55 -1.75
C SER A 17 47.15 -41.21 -2.24
N ASN A 18 46.87 -41.12 -3.54
CA ASN A 18 45.84 -40.26 -4.09
C ASN A 18 44.48 -40.87 -3.75
N ALA A 19 44.29 -41.26 -2.48
CA ALA A 19 43.01 -41.04 -1.87
C ALA A 19 42.86 -39.51 -1.86
N MET A 20 42.48 -38.97 -3.01
CA MET A 20 41.42 -37.99 -3.03
C MET A 20 40.33 -38.68 -2.22
N ALA A 21 40.36 -38.50 -0.90
CA ALA A 21 39.13 -38.39 -0.17
C ALA A 21 38.41 -37.33 -0.98
N MET A 22 37.47 -37.76 -1.82
CA MET A 22 36.39 -36.89 -2.21
C MET A 22 35.96 -36.34 -0.87
N GLN A 23 36.34 -35.09 -0.58
CA GLN A 23 35.94 -34.42 0.63
C GLN A 23 34.44 -34.70 0.63
N ALA A 24 33.96 -35.44 1.65
CA ALA A 24 32.54 -35.45 1.85
C ALA A 24 32.24 -33.96 1.92
N MET A 25 31.52 -33.45 0.92
CA MET A 25 30.85 -32.18 1.02
C MET A 25 29.93 -32.42 2.21
N ASP A 26 30.50 -32.19 3.39
CA ASP A 26 29.78 -32.12 4.64
C ASP A 26 28.71 -31.09 4.35
N ASP A 27 27.44 -31.44 4.57
CA ASP A 27 26.33 -30.55 4.28
C ASP A 27 26.56 -29.19 4.95
N ALA A 28 27.37 -29.12 6.02
CA ALA A 28 27.87 -27.87 6.61
C ALA A 28 28.77 -27.03 5.68
N ALA A 29 29.70 -27.65 4.95
CA ALA A 29 30.58 -26.96 3.99
C ALA A 29 29.83 -26.57 2.70
N LEU A 30 28.84 -27.37 2.28
CA LEU A 30 27.97 -27.03 1.15
C LEU A 30 26.94 -25.95 1.55
N SER A 31 26.34 -26.05 2.74
CA SER A 31 25.45 -25.05 3.33
C SER A 31 26.13 -23.69 3.42
N ALA A 32 27.38 -23.65 3.89
CA ALA A 32 28.20 -22.44 3.92
C ALA A 32 28.48 -21.83 2.54
N THR A 33 28.37 -22.62 1.46
CA THR A 33 28.64 -22.18 0.08
C THR A 33 27.36 -21.80 -0.68
N THR A 34 26.17 -22.28 -0.27
CA THR A 34 24.94 -22.09 -1.06
C THR A 34 23.72 -21.51 -0.31
N GLY A 35 23.79 -21.09 0.95
CA GLY A 35 22.58 -20.49 1.56
C GLY A 35 22.56 -20.08 3.04
N GLN A 36 23.70 -19.88 3.71
CA GLN A 36 23.68 -19.44 5.12
C GLN A 36 23.36 -17.96 5.36
N ASP A 37 23.32 -17.14 4.31
CA ASP A 37 22.96 -15.72 4.43
C ASP A 37 21.49 -15.44 4.06
N GLY A 38 20.69 -16.51 3.89
CA GLY A 38 19.32 -16.44 3.43
C GLY A 38 19.17 -16.19 1.91
N ILE A 39 17.98 -15.77 1.49
CA ILE A 39 17.65 -15.38 0.11
C ILE A 39 17.22 -13.91 0.11
N SER A 40 17.85 -13.08 -0.73
CA SER A 40 17.40 -11.71 -1.01
C SER A 40 16.66 -11.63 -2.34
N ILE A 41 15.43 -11.10 -2.33
CA ILE A 41 14.62 -10.86 -3.53
C ILE A 41 14.30 -9.37 -3.60
N GLY A 42 14.65 -8.74 -4.72
CA GLY A 42 14.35 -7.33 -5.00
C GLY A 42 13.38 -7.17 -6.17
N ILE A 43 12.39 -6.29 -6.03
CA ILE A 43 11.48 -5.90 -7.11
C ILE A 43 11.71 -4.43 -7.46
N GLY A 44 12.32 -4.16 -8.61
CA GLY A 44 12.59 -2.80 -9.08
C GLY A 44 11.50 -2.30 -10.04
N ILE A 45 10.67 -1.36 -9.60
CA ILE A 45 9.79 -0.60 -10.49
C ILE A 45 9.92 0.90 -10.21
N THR A 46 10.17 1.69 -11.25
CA THR A 46 10.37 3.14 -11.11
C THR A 46 9.10 3.93 -11.34
N LYS A 47 8.25 3.50 -12.27
CA LYS A 47 7.01 4.18 -12.63
C LYS A 47 6.05 3.24 -13.36
N VAL A 48 4.77 3.32 -13.01
CA VAL A 48 3.64 2.79 -13.76
C VAL A 48 2.79 3.98 -14.19
N GLU A 49 2.46 4.07 -15.47
CA GLU A 49 1.63 5.13 -16.03
C GLU A 49 0.53 4.55 -16.90
N ILE A 50 -0.71 4.92 -16.60
CA ILE A 50 -1.89 4.54 -17.36
C ILE A 50 -2.60 5.84 -17.75
N ALA A 51 -2.67 6.10 -19.06
CA ALA A 51 -3.29 7.32 -19.56
C ALA A 51 -4.78 7.41 -19.19
N LYS A 52 -5.51 6.30 -19.35
CA LYS A 52 -6.90 6.14 -18.92
C LYS A 52 -7.17 4.71 -18.49
N LEU A 53 -7.80 4.53 -17.34
CA LEU A 53 -8.39 3.27 -16.90
C LEU A 53 -9.90 3.38 -16.98
N HIS A 54 -10.53 2.48 -17.73
CA HIS A 54 -11.99 2.39 -17.85
C HIS A 54 -12.49 1.13 -17.17
N VAL A 55 -13.51 1.27 -16.32
CA VAL A 55 -14.27 0.16 -15.75
C VAL A 55 -15.70 0.28 -16.23
N PHE A 56 -16.14 -0.66 -17.05
CA PHE A 56 -17.49 -0.66 -17.64
C PHE A 56 -18.45 -1.46 -16.77
N ASP A 57 -19.56 -0.84 -16.40
CA ASP A 57 -20.77 -1.48 -15.92
C ASP A 57 -21.69 -1.70 -17.13
N GLY A 58 -21.79 -2.96 -17.57
CA GLY A 58 -22.43 -3.31 -18.83
C GLY A 58 -23.94 -3.43 -18.77
N ASP A 59 -24.54 -3.58 -17.59
CA ASP A 59 -25.99 -3.69 -17.39
C ASP A 59 -26.58 -2.53 -16.58
N GLY A 60 -25.72 -1.68 -16.01
CA GLY A 60 -26.13 -0.42 -15.41
C GLY A 60 -27.04 -0.57 -14.20
N LEU A 61 -27.48 0.58 -13.68
CA LEU A 61 -28.45 0.59 -12.60
C LEU A 61 -29.87 0.30 -13.13
N LYS A 62 -30.34 -0.94 -12.96
CA LYS A 62 -31.68 -1.38 -13.42
C LYS A 62 -32.79 -0.60 -12.73
N THR A 63 -33.83 -0.27 -13.50
CA THR A 63 -34.99 0.51 -13.03
C THR A 63 -35.72 -0.13 -11.85
N ASP A 64 -35.76 -1.46 -11.79
CA ASP A 64 -36.47 -2.24 -10.76
C ASP A 64 -35.55 -2.73 -9.63
N GLN A 65 -34.26 -2.40 -9.67
CA GLN A 65 -33.32 -2.79 -8.62
C GLN A 65 -33.71 -2.11 -7.32
N VAL A 66 -34.13 -2.88 -6.32
CA VAL A 66 -34.37 -2.36 -4.96
C VAL A 66 -33.02 -1.98 -4.35
N LEU A 67 -32.84 -0.70 -4.04
CA LEU A 67 -31.62 -0.15 -3.47
C LEU A 67 -31.65 -0.17 -1.95
N TYR A 68 -32.74 0.36 -1.38
CA TYR A 68 -32.98 0.41 0.05
C TYR A 68 -34.48 0.59 0.32
N GLN A 69 -34.90 0.36 1.58
CA GLN A 69 -36.21 0.77 2.05
C GLN A 69 -36.09 2.09 2.81
N ASN A 70 -36.90 3.08 2.44
CA ASN A 70 -36.91 4.35 3.14
C ASN A 70 -37.51 4.21 4.55
N SER A 71 -37.43 5.27 5.35
CA SER A 71 -37.96 5.28 6.73
C SER A 71 -39.47 5.05 6.82
N ALA A 72 -40.21 5.17 5.71
CA ALA A 72 -41.63 4.85 5.60
C ALA A 72 -41.89 3.38 5.17
N GLY A 73 -40.84 2.55 5.05
CA GLY A 73 -40.95 1.14 4.67
C GLY A 73 -41.24 0.91 3.18
N THR A 74 -41.03 1.92 2.33
CA THR A 74 -41.20 1.79 0.87
C THR A 74 -39.87 1.46 0.22
N ASN A 75 -39.84 0.47 -0.68
CA ASN A 75 -38.67 0.21 -1.51
C ASN A 75 -38.39 1.42 -2.39
N VAL A 76 -37.16 1.94 -2.32
CA VAL A 76 -36.59 2.85 -3.30
C VAL A 76 -35.91 1.99 -4.35
N VAL A 77 -36.38 2.06 -5.57
CA VAL A 77 -35.88 1.27 -6.71
C VAL A 77 -35.02 2.13 -7.63
N GLY A 78 -34.28 1.51 -8.56
CA GLY A 78 -33.38 2.21 -9.45
C GLY A 78 -34.04 3.37 -10.21
N SER A 79 -35.29 3.24 -10.65
CA SER A 79 -36.02 4.32 -11.33
C SER A 79 -36.22 5.57 -10.45
N ASP A 80 -36.31 5.40 -9.13
CA ASP A 80 -36.53 6.50 -8.19
C ASP A 80 -35.28 7.39 -8.04
N VAL A 81 -34.11 6.86 -8.40
CA VAL A 81 -32.83 7.57 -8.35
C VAL A 81 -32.23 7.82 -9.75
N GLY A 82 -33.02 7.61 -10.81
CA GLY A 82 -32.63 7.88 -12.19
C GLY A 82 -31.90 6.74 -12.91
N GLY A 83 -31.93 5.52 -12.37
CA GLY A 83 -31.45 4.32 -13.05
C GLY A 83 -32.28 4.00 -14.30
N THR A 84 -31.61 3.73 -15.41
CA THR A 84 -32.24 3.43 -16.71
C THR A 84 -31.95 2.00 -17.18
N GLY A 85 -31.06 1.27 -16.51
CA GLY A 85 -30.51 0.00 -17.00
C GLY A 85 -29.55 0.16 -18.17
N ASP A 86 -29.12 1.38 -18.49
CA ASP A 86 -28.12 1.63 -19.53
C ASP A 86 -26.71 1.44 -18.98
N ALA A 87 -25.80 0.98 -19.84
CA ALA A 87 -24.40 0.79 -19.49
C ALA A 87 -23.71 2.13 -19.11
N GLY A 88 -22.85 2.06 -18.10
CA GLY A 88 -22.06 3.18 -17.60
C GLY A 88 -20.58 2.83 -17.49
N ALA A 89 -19.72 3.82 -17.36
CA ALA A 89 -18.30 3.59 -17.13
C ALA A 89 -17.73 4.53 -16.08
N ILE A 90 -16.77 4.03 -15.30
CA ILE A 90 -15.89 4.84 -14.49
C ILE A 90 -14.60 5.04 -15.27
N THR A 91 -14.21 6.30 -15.48
CA THR A 91 -12.93 6.67 -16.11
C THR A 91 -12.03 7.31 -15.07
N ILE A 92 -10.82 6.75 -14.93
CA ILE A 92 -9.74 7.33 -14.14
C ILE A 92 -8.68 7.84 -15.12
N ASN A 93 -8.45 9.15 -15.11
CA ASN A 93 -7.47 9.78 -16.00
C ASN A 93 -6.09 9.85 -15.34
N ASN A 94 -5.03 9.64 -16.13
CA ASN A 94 -3.64 9.88 -15.75
C ASN A 94 -3.22 9.21 -14.44
N VAL A 95 -3.43 7.90 -14.31
CA VAL A 95 -2.97 7.13 -13.15
C VAL A 95 -1.47 6.99 -13.23
N VAL A 96 -0.76 7.58 -12.27
CA VAL A 96 0.69 7.47 -12.14
C VAL A 96 1.02 6.96 -10.74
N VAL A 97 1.78 5.87 -10.69
CA VAL A 97 2.43 5.38 -9.46
C VAL A 97 3.92 5.40 -9.72
N SER A 98 4.68 6.17 -8.95
CA SER A 98 6.12 6.27 -9.13
C SER A 98 6.91 6.11 -7.84
N ALA A 99 8.22 5.91 -8.01
CA ALA A 99 9.18 6.03 -6.92
C ALA A 99 8.99 7.38 -6.17
N PRO A 100 9.33 7.43 -4.87
CA PRO A 100 9.24 8.64 -4.08
C PRO A 100 10.02 9.80 -4.69
N THR A 101 9.39 10.97 -4.79
CA THR A 101 10.04 12.19 -5.25
C THR A 101 9.83 13.33 -4.25
N THR A 102 10.86 14.17 -4.15
CA THR A 102 10.89 15.31 -3.23
C THR A 102 9.83 16.36 -3.58
N ASP A 103 9.51 16.50 -4.87
CA ASP A 103 8.60 17.50 -5.43
C ASP A 103 7.22 16.93 -5.80
N GLY A 104 7.02 15.60 -5.76
CA GLY A 104 5.77 14.97 -6.18
C GLY A 104 5.60 14.91 -7.71
N GLN A 105 6.64 15.25 -8.48
CA GLN A 105 6.66 15.13 -9.93
C GLN A 105 7.15 13.74 -10.34
N PRO A 106 6.86 13.25 -11.56
CA PRO A 106 7.47 12.03 -12.07
C PRO A 106 9.00 12.06 -11.91
N LEU A 107 9.61 10.93 -11.54
CA LEU A 107 11.05 10.84 -11.36
C LEU A 107 11.79 11.30 -12.62
N ALA A 108 12.68 12.27 -12.47
CA ALA A 108 13.56 12.73 -13.54
C ALA A 108 14.43 11.57 -14.04
N SER A 109 14.72 11.52 -15.34
CA SER A 109 15.60 10.50 -15.92
C SER A 109 17.02 10.48 -15.32
N THR A 110 17.42 11.58 -14.67
CA THR A 110 18.68 11.73 -13.95
C THR A 110 18.62 11.26 -12.49
N GLY A 111 17.42 10.92 -11.97
CA GLY A 111 17.19 10.59 -10.57
C GLY A 111 17.27 11.79 -9.61
N ALA A 112 17.42 13.02 -10.12
CA ALA A 112 17.75 14.20 -9.31
C ALA A 112 16.68 14.57 -8.26
N ASN A 113 15.41 14.26 -8.51
CA ASN A 113 14.32 14.51 -7.56
C ASN A 113 13.94 13.27 -6.72
N LEU A 114 14.71 12.17 -6.78
CA LEU A 114 14.47 10.97 -5.97
C LEU A 114 14.49 11.33 -4.48
N ASP A 115 13.44 10.96 -3.76
CA ASP A 115 13.38 11.12 -2.32
C ASP A 115 14.07 9.95 -1.63
N LEU A 116 15.35 10.14 -1.31
CA LEU A 116 16.19 9.16 -0.62
C LEU A 116 15.73 8.87 0.81
N THR A 117 14.88 9.73 1.41
CA THR A 117 14.36 9.49 2.77
C THR A 117 13.26 8.43 2.76
N ARG A 118 12.54 8.29 1.65
CA ARG A 118 11.43 7.35 1.46
C ARG A 118 11.78 6.16 0.58
N THR A 119 12.91 6.20 -0.12
CA THR A 119 13.40 5.11 -0.99
C THR A 119 14.26 4.12 -0.20
N LEU A 120 14.17 2.82 -0.50
CA LEU A 120 15.07 1.81 0.05
C LEU A 120 16.52 2.04 -0.43
N ALA A 121 17.51 1.61 0.36
CA ALA A 121 18.91 1.75 -0.02
C ALA A 121 19.27 0.94 -1.29
N SER A 122 18.55 -0.16 -1.52
CA SER A 122 18.61 -0.95 -2.75
C SER A 122 18.02 -0.27 -3.98
N HIS A 123 17.23 0.80 -3.78
CA HIS A 123 16.41 1.48 -4.78
C HIS A 123 15.29 0.61 -5.39
N ASN A 124 15.02 -0.56 -4.80
CA ASN A 124 13.88 -1.40 -5.18
C ASN A 124 12.57 -0.82 -4.61
N LEU A 125 11.44 -1.19 -5.22
CA LEU A 125 10.13 -0.99 -4.60
C LEU A 125 10.02 -1.84 -3.33
N ALA A 126 10.44 -3.10 -3.40
CA ALA A 126 10.40 -4.02 -2.28
C ALA A 126 11.65 -4.88 -2.22
N ASP A 127 12.14 -5.11 -1.01
CA ASP A 127 13.19 -6.07 -0.67
C ASP A 127 12.63 -7.09 0.32
N LEU A 128 12.89 -8.37 0.06
CA LEU A 128 12.63 -9.46 1.00
C LEU A 128 13.96 -10.15 1.31
N THR A 129 14.25 -10.33 2.60
CA THR A 129 15.32 -11.19 3.10
C THR A 129 14.69 -12.34 3.87
N ILE A 130 14.93 -13.57 3.40
CA ILE A 130 14.34 -14.78 3.95
C ILE A 130 15.46 -15.62 4.57
N ASP A 131 15.31 -15.99 5.83
CA ASP A 131 16.31 -16.76 6.58
C ASP A 131 15.65 -17.74 7.55
N THR A 132 16.34 -18.81 7.93
CA THR A 132 15.87 -19.79 8.92
C THR A 132 16.82 -19.87 10.11
N ASP A 133 16.28 -19.97 11.32
CA ASP A 133 17.07 -20.07 12.55
C ASP A 133 16.58 -21.27 13.37
N GLY A 134 17.52 -22.05 13.91
CA GLY A 134 17.22 -23.24 14.73
C GLY A 134 16.77 -22.93 16.17
N ASN A 135 17.10 -21.74 16.67
CA ASN A 135 16.70 -21.11 17.93
C ASN A 135 16.59 -22.10 19.10
N GLY A 136 17.69 -22.80 19.39
CA GLY A 136 17.78 -23.71 20.53
C GLY A 136 16.77 -24.87 20.52
N GLY A 137 16.32 -25.32 19.34
CA GLY A 137 15.32 -26.40 19.19
C GLY A 137 13.89 -25.90 18.96
N SER A 138 13.71 -24.60 18.77
CA SER A 138 12.45 -23.95 18.44
C SER A 138 12.59 -23.19 17.12
N PRO A 139 12.77 -23.91 16.00
CA PRO A 139 13.15 -23.30 14.73
C PRO A 139 12.07 -22.37 14.17
N PHE A 140 12.51 -21.35 13.45
CA PHE A 140 11.61 -20.43 12.76
C PHE A 140 12.15 -20.02 11.39
N LEU A 141 11.23 -19.69 10.49
CA LEU A 141 11.52 -18.99 9.24
C LEU A 141 11.26 -17.51 9.49
N ASN A 142 12.26 -16.67 9.23
CA ASN A 142 12.17 -15.23 9.29
C ASN A 142 12.11 -14.65 7.89
N ILE A 143 11.20 -13.70 7.68
CA ILE A 143 11.10 -12.94 6.44
C ILE A 143 11.08 -11.46 6.84
N ALA A 144 12.19 -10.78 6.61
CA ALA A 144 12.26 -9.33 6.71
C ALA A 144 11.85 -8.73 5.37
N ALA A 145 10.74 -8.00 5.34
CA ALA A 145 10.26 -7.30 4.16
C ALA A 145 10.42 -5.79 4.37
N ALA A 146 10.92 -5.09 3.36
CA ALA A 146 10.97 -3.64 3.31
C ALA A 146 10.37 -3.14 2.00
N VAL A 147 9.63 -2.04 2.04
CA VAL A 147 9.00 -1.43 0.86
C VAL A 147 9.33 0.06 0.85
N SER A 148 9.77 0.57 -0.30
CA SER A 148 9.91 2.00 -0.54
C SER A 148 8.55 2.70 -0.42
N GLY A 149 8.56 3.99 -0.10
CA GLY A 149 7.38 4.82 -0.27
C GLY A 149 6.90 4.84 -1.72
N LEU A 150 5.70 5.39 -1.94
CA LEU A 150 5.11 5.61 -3.26
C LEU A 150 4.55 7.02 -3.34
N ASP A 151 4.71 7.64 -4.50
CA ASP A 151 3.92 8.80 -4.91
C ASP A 151 2.84 8.29 -5.87
N ILE A 152 1.57 8.44 -5.48
CA ILE A 152 0.40 8.06 -6.27
C ILE A 152 -0.30 9.34 -6.68
N SER A 153 -0.51 9.54 -7.98
CA SER A 153 -1.24 10.68 -8.52
C SER A 153 -2.32 10.21 -9.48
N LEU A 154 -3.53 10.71 -9.28
CA LEU A 154 -4.68 10.52 -10.15
C LEU A 154 -5.10 11.90 -10.70
N GLY A 155 -5.39 11.97 -11.99
CA GLY A 155 -6.14 13.07 -12.58
C GLY A 155 -7.60 13.03 -12.17
N LYS A 156 -8.47 13.72 -12.92
CA LYS A 156 -9.91 13.68 -12.62
C LYS A 156 -10.47 12.25 -12.77
N ILE A 157 -11.39 11.90 -11.87
CA ILE A 157 -12.23 10.71 -11.96
C ILE A 157 -13.63 11.17 -12.37
N GLU A 158 -14.18 10.53 -13.39
CA GLU A 158 -15.48 10.86 -13.94
C GLU A 158 -16.28 9.59 -14.25
N VAL A 159 -17.59 9.72 -14.19
CA VAL A 159 -18.53 8.71 -14.70
C VAL A 159 -18.95 9.14 -16.09
N ASN A 160 -18.82 8.24 -17.05
CA ASN A 160 -19.19 8.46 -18.44
C ASN A 160 -20.45 7.67 -18.81
N ASP A 161 -21.19 8.19 -19.78
CA ASP A 161 -22.04 7.35 -20.61
C ASP A 161 -21.20 6.33 -21.40
N VAL A 162 -21.84 5.28 -21.92
CA VAL A 162 -21.17 4.23 -22.70
C VAL A 162 -21.80 4.13 -24.08
N THR A 163 -20.94 3.95 -25.07
CA THR A 163 -21.30 3.62 -26.45
C THR A 163 -20.77 2.24 -26.82
N GLY A 164 -21.25 1.67 -27.93
CA GLY A 164 -20.90 0.30 -28.33
C GLY A 164 -21.73 -0.77 -27.64
N THR A 165 -21.32 -2.03 -27.76
CA THR A 165 -22.04 -3.20 -27.23
C THR A 165 -21.13 -4.06 -26.37
N ALA A 166 -21.69 -4.95 -25.54
CA ALA A 166 -20.96 -5.85 -24.66
C ALA A 166 -19.75 -6.54 -25.36
N GLY A 167 -18.57 -6.42 -24.76
CA GLY A 167 -17.29 -6.90 -25.31
C GLY A 167 -16.51 -5.88 -26.15
N ALA A 168 -17.13 -4.75 -26.51
CA ALA A 168 -16.50 -3.65 -27.25
C ALA A 168 -17.01 -2.27 -26.79
N TYR A 169 -17.24 -2.11 -25.47
CA TYR A 169 -17.69 -0.84 -24.91
C TYR A 169 -16.64 0.25 -25.07
N VAL A 170 -17.12 1.46 -25.34
CA VAL A 170 -16.30 2.67 -25.47
C VAL A 170 -16.93 3.76 -24.61
N ALA A 171 -16.14 4.38 -23.73
CA ALA A 171 -16.59 5.51 -22.93
C ALA A 171 -17.06 6.65 -23.86
N GLY A 172 -18.29 7.10 -23.67
CA GLY A 172 -18.90 8.17 -24.46
C GLY A 172 -18.45 9.56 -24.01
N THR A 173 -19.01 10.58 -24.67
CA THR A 173 -18.63 11.99 -24.46
C THR A 173 -19.41 12.66 -23.32
N GLY A 174 -20.51 12.08 -22.86
CA GLY A 174 -21.25 12.56 -21.70
C GLY A 174 -20.53 12.15 -20.42
N SER A 175 -20.22 13.09 -19.54
CA SER A 175 -19.46 12.78 -18.32
C SER A 175 -19.86 13.64 -17.12
N ALA A 176 -19.94 13.01 -15.95
CA ALA A 176 -20.03 13.67 -14.65
C ALA A 176 -18.72 13.47 -13.88
N GLU A 177 -17.99 14.56 -13.63
CA GLU A 177 -16.79 14.55 -12.81
C GLU A 177 -17.16 14.29 -11.35
N ILE A 178 -16.47 13.35 -10.70
CA ILE A 178 -16.66 12.97 -9.29
C ILE A 178 -15.50 13.48 -8.45
N LEU A 179 -14.28 13.36 -8.97
CA LEU A 179 -13.07 13.81 -8.30
C LEU A 179 -12.22 14.64 -9.24
N SER A 180 -11.78 15.82 -8.80
CA SER A 180 -10.96 16.72 -9.64
C SER A 180 -9.47 16.37 -9.68
N GLY A 181 -9.01 15.53 -8.75
CA GLY A 181 -7.65 15.01 -8.66
C GLY A 181 -7.38 14.38 -7.29
N LEU A 182 -6.32 13.58 -7.19
CA LEU A 182 -5.83 13.01 -5.93
C LEU A 182 -4.33 12.81 -6.02
N SER A 183 -3.58 13.31 -5.03
CA SER A 183 -2.19 12.91 -4.83
C SER A 183 -1.98 12.35 -3.43
N LEU A 184 -1.30 11.22 -3.33
CA LEU A 184 -0.99 10.53 -2.09
C LEU A 184 0.50 10.18 -2.01
N LYS A 185 1.13 10.52 -0.88
CA LYS A 185 2.51 10.15 -0.57
C LYS A 185 2.55 9.12 0.56
N THR A 186 3.22 7.99 0.36
CA THR A 186 3.45 6.97 1.40
C THR A 186 4.91 6.91 1.81
N GLY A 187 5.20 6.64 3.08
CA GLY A 187 6.59 6.48 3.55
C GLY A 187 7.11 5.05 3.40
N LYS A 188 8.41 4.88 3.67
CA LYS A 188 9.07 3.56 3.71
C LYS A 188 8.45 2.67 4.80
N MET A 189 8.19 1.41 4.50
CA MET A 189 7.60 0.46 5.44
C MET A 189 8.51 -0.75 5.63
N THR A 190 8.50 -1.32 6.83
CA THR A 190 9.21 -2.56 7.17
C THR A 190 8.29 -3.50 7.92
N ALA A 191 8.37 -4.79 7.62
CA ALA A 191 7.64 -5.85 8.28
C ALA A 191 8.59 -7.01 8.58
N ASN A 192 8.39 -7.67 9.72
CA ASN A 192 9.04 -8.94 10.02
C ASN A 192 8.00 -10.04 10.22
N ILE A 193 8.09 -11.08 9.39
CA ILE A 193 7.18 -12.23 9.43
C ILE A 193 7.99 -13.42 9.96
N GLN A 194 7.50 -14.04 11.03
CA GLN A 194 8.04 -15.28 11.58
C GLN A 194 7.02 -16.41 11.46
N LEU A 195 7.42 -17.50 10.82
CA LEU A 195 6.63 -18.73 10.70
C LEU A 195 7.32 -19.86 11.47
N GLY A 196 6.52 -20.75 12.08
CA GLY A 196 7.02 -21.76 13.02
C GLY A 196 6.97 -21.23 14.45
N ASN A 197 8.09 -21.30 15.18
CA ASN A 197 8.20 -20.57 16.43
C ASN A 197 8.26 -19.06 16.16
N THR A 198 7.72 -18.26 17.07
CA THR A 198 7.67 -16.80 16.93
C THR A 198 8.37 -16.12 18.12
N PRO A 199 9.71 -16.21 18.24
CA PRO A 199 10.43 -15.53 19.33
C PRO A 199 10.16 -14.03 19.40
N GLN A 200 9.77 -13.40 18.28
CA GLN A 200 9.36 -11.99 18.26
C GLN A 200 8.00 -11.70 18.93
N GLY A 201 7.29 -12.72 19.42
CA GLY A 201 6.01 -12.60 20.13
C GLY A 201 4.75 -12.50 19.27
N ALA A 202 4.88 -12.32 17.96
CA ALA A 202 3.78 -12.31 16.98
C ALA A 202 4.22 -12.96 15.66
N MET A 203 3.27 -13.51 14.88
CA MET A 203 3.59 -14.12 13.59
C MET A 203 4.00 -13.06 12.56
N ILE A 204 3.30 -11.92 12.55
CA ILE A 204 3.66 -10.79 11.70
C ILE A 204 3.75 -9.58 12.61
N LYS A 205 4.91 -8.93 12.58
CA LYS A 205 5.14 -7.66 13.24
C LYS A 205 5.40 -6.59 12.19
N LEU A 206 4.46 -5.66 12.06
CA LEU A 206 4.60 -4.53 11.17
C LEU A 206 5.23 -3.37 11.95
N ASP A 207 6.56 -3.31 11.99
CA ASP A 207 7.30 -2.24 12.63
C ASP A 207 7.79 -1.27 11.55
N GLY A 208 6.91 -0.40 11.08
CA GLY A 208 7.20 0.60 10.05
C GLY A 208 6.58 1.96 10.39
N LYS A 209 7.10 3.02 9.78
CA LYS A 209 6.54 4.37 9.90
C LYS A 209 6.41 4.98 8.51
N MET A 210 5.25 5.53 8.19
CA MET A 210 5.14 6.37 7.00
C MET A 210 5.91 7.67 7.30
N ILE A 211 7.16 7.73 6.83
CA ILE A 211 8.03 8.89 6.99
C ILE A 211 7.34 10.13 6.40
N GLY A 212 7.16 11.18 7.20
CA GLY A 212 6.40 12.39 6.85
C GLY A 212 4.87 12.29 7.01
N GLY A 213 4.38 11.13 7.47
CA GLY A 213 2.96 10.84 7.69
C GLY A 213 2.26 10.37 6.42
N LEU A 214 0.93 10.25 6.50
CA LEU A 214 0.07 10.11 5.32
C LEU A 214 -0.41 11.50 4.92
N SER A 215 -0.10 11.94 3.71
CA SER A 215 -0.61 13.20 3.16
C SER A 215 -1.44 12.93 1.91
N ILE A 216 -2.70 13.36 1.94
CA ILE A 216 -3.62 13.43 0.79
C ILE A 216 -3.74 14.90 0.43
N ASN A 217 -3.50 15.27 -0.83
CA ASN A 217 -3.61 16.66 -1.27
C ASN A 217 -4.60 16.81 -2.42
N ASN A 218 -5.18 18.00 -2.51
CA ASN A 218 -6.04 18.45 -3.61
C ASN A 218 -7.28 17.58 -3.84
N LEU A 219 -7.88 17.07 -2.76
CA LEU A 219 -9.09 16.25 -2.83
C LEU A 219 -10.32 17.16 -2.93
N ALA A 220 -11.09 17.06 -4.02
CA ALA A 220 -12.41 17.67 -4.07
C ALA A 220 -13.44 16.76 -4.72
N LEU A 221 -14.51 16.50 -3.96
CA LEU A 221 -15.69 15.77 -4.38
C LEU A 221 -16.66 16.76 -5.01
N LYS A 222 -17.07 16.50 -6.25
CA LYS A 222 -18.02 17.34 -6.97
C LYS A 222 -19.43 16.79 -6.82
N ASP A 223 -20.35 17.65 -6.40
CA ASP A 223 -21.76 17.38 -6.60
C ASP A 223 -22.15 17.79 -8.02
N ALA A 224 -22.42 16.78 -8.85
CA ALA A 224 -22.91 16.96 -10.21
C ALA A 224 -24.45 17.04 -10.30
N SER A 225 -25.15 17.15 -9.17
CA SER A 225 -26.61 17.21 -9.14
C SER A 225 -27.15 18.46 -9.84
N ALA A 226 -28.28 18.29 -10.53
CA ALA A 226 -28.93 19.37 -11.27
C ALA A 226 -29.53 20.47 -10.35
N ALA A 227 -29.74 20.17 -9.06
CA ALA A 227 -30.45 21.04 -8.12
C ALA A 227 -29.53 21.74 -7.09
N GLY A 228 -28.29 21.31 -6.92
CA GLY A 228 -27.43 21.79 -5.82
C GLY A 228 -25.93 21.83 -6.11
N GLY A 229 -25.53 21.72 -7.39
CA GLY A 229 -24.13 21.53 -7.80
C GLY A 229 -23.08 22.37 -7.05
N GLY A 230 -21.89 21.82 -6.87
CA GLY A 230 -20.81 22.43 -6.08
C GLY A 230 -19.72 21.43 -5.74
N PHE A 231 -18.86 21.77 -4.77
CA PHE A 231 -17.81 20.86 -4.32
C PHE A 231 -17.73 20.79 -2.78
N VAL A 232 -17.34 19.63 -2.28
CA VAL A 232 -16.69 19.48 -0.99
C VAL A 232 -15.19 19.35 -1.26
N ALA A 233 -14.43 20.36 -0.88
CA ALA A 233 -13.00 20.40 -1.16
C ALA A 233 -12.16 20.48 0.10
N ILE A 234 -11.03 19.78 0.05
CA ILE A 234 -10.04 19.70 1.10
C ILE A 234 -8.68 19.96 0.44
N GLY A 235 -8.02 21.04 0.84
CA GLY A 235 -6.69 21.40 0.33
C GLY A 235 -5.65 20.31 0.62
N GLY A 236 -5.79 19.67 1.78
CA GLY A 236 -5.07 18.44 2.09
C GLY A 236 -5.42 17.88 3.47
N VAL A 237 -5.24 16.57 3.61
CA VAL A 237 -5.37 15.80 4.85
C VAL A 237 -3.98 15.27 5.21
N LYS A 238 -3.49 15.57 6.40
CA LYS A 238 -2.24 15.03 6.93
C LYS A 238 -2.51 14.24 8.19
N LEU A 239 -2.03 13.00 8.24
CA LEU A 239 -2.05 12.14 9.41
C LEU A 239 -0.62 11.85 9.84
N HIS A 240 -0.33 12.07 11.12
CA HIS A 240 0.94 11.71 11.74
C HIS A 240 0.70 11.39 13.22
N ASP A 241 1.64 10.70 13.84
CA ASP A 241 1.56 10.46 15.28
C ASP A 241 1.78 11.75 16.06
N THR A 242 1.10 11.88 17.20
CA THR A 242 1.22 13.06 18.05
C THR A 242 2.67 13.26 18.49
N GLY A 243 3.23 14.44 18.21
CA GLY A 243 4.63 14.77 18.52
C GLY A 243 5.68 14.19 17.55
N SER A 244 5.27 13.54 16.47
CA SER A 244 6.12 13.02 15.40
C SER A 244 5.69 13.57 14.04
N ALA A 245 6.60 13.62 13.07
CA ALA A 245 6.24 13.90 11.67
C ALA A 245 5.72 12.66 10.93
N ASP A 246 5.91 11.47 11.49
CA ASP A 246 5.66 10.18 10.86
C ASP A 246 4.36 9.55 11.40
N LEU A 247 3.71 8.69 10.61
CA LEU A 247 2.57 7.87 11.05
C LEU A 247 3.05 6.44 11.31
N ALA A 248 2.94 5.93 12.53
CA ALA A 248 3.30 4.54 12.82
C ALA A 248 2.31 3.55 12.20
N LEU A 249 2.84 2.46 11.67
CA LEU A 249 2.09 1.32 11.16
C LEU A 249 2.19 0.12 12.11
N ASP A 250 2.33 0.39 13.42
CA ASP A 250 2.51 -0.61 14.47
C ASP A 250 1.27 -1.49 14.60
N ALA A 251 1.40 -2.71 14.06
CA ALA A 251 0.41 -3.76 14.16
C ALA A 251 1.07 -5.11 14.46
N ASP A 252 0.48 -5.81 15.44
CA ASP A 252 0.81 -7.19 15.76
C ASP A 252 -0.30 -8.10 15.23
N ILE A 253 0.09 -9.11 14.45
CA ILE A 253 -0.82 -10.19 14.03
C ILE A 253 -0.35 -11.49 14.67
N ALA A 254 -1.21 -12.07 15.49
CA ALA A 254 -0.92 -13.29 16.23
C ALA A 254 -2.08 -14.29 16.14
N VAL A 255 -1.73 -15.57 16.15
CA VAL A 255 -2.70 -16.65 16.34
C VAL A 255 -2.76 -16.97 17.83
N LYS A 256 -3.95 -16.84 18.42
CA LYS A 256 -4.24 -17.20 19.81
C LYS A 256 -5.11 -18.46 19.83
N PRO A 257 -5.24 -19.16 20.97
CA PRO A 257 -6.19 -20.28 21.09
C PRO A 257 -7.64 -19.92 20.70
N THR A 258 -7.99 -18.63 20.77
CA THR A 258 -9.31 -18.09 20.44
C THR A 258 -9.46 -17.59 19.00
N GLY A 259 -8.45 -17.76 18.14
CA GLY A 259 -8.48 -17.34 16.72
C GLY A 259 -7.37 -16.36 16.33
N LEU A 260 -7.54 -15.71 15.17
CA LEU A 260 -6.63 -14.69 14.67
C LEU A 260 -6.91 -13.37 15.41
N ALA A 261 -5.88 -12.80 16.03
CA ALA A 261 -5.93 -11.50 16.67
C ALA A 261 -5.04 -10.51 15.92
N ILE A 262 -5.62 -9.40 15.51
CA ILE A 262 -4.92 -8.26 14.90
C ILE A 262 -5.03 -7.10 15.88
N THR A 263 -3.89 -6.60 16.38
CA THR A 263 -3.83 -5.44 17.28
C THR A 263 -3.11 -4.32 16.59
N ALA A 264 -3.78 -3.19 16.32
CA ALA A 264 -3.23 -2.06 15.57
C ALA A 264 -3.48 -0.73 16.30
N MET A 265 -2.87 0.35 15.79
CA MET A 265 -3.01 1.72 16.34
C MET A 265 -2.52 1.83 17.79
N LYS A 266 -1.40 1.16 18.10
CA LYS A 266 -0.90 1.01 19.47
C LYS A 266 -0.19 2.25 20.04
N ASN A 267 -0.04 3.32 19.26
CA ASN A 267 0.69 4.49 19.72
C ASN A 267 -0.03 5.17 20.91
N ALA A 268 0.59 5.10 22.09
CA ALA A 268 0.05 5.66 23.32
C ALA A 268 -0.04 7.20 23.32
N ALA A 269 0.74 7.88 22.48
CA ALA A 269 0.66 9.32 22.28
C ALA A 269 -0.60 9.73 21.49
N GLY A 270 -1.12 8.82 20.65
CA GLY A 270 -2.25 9.06 19.76
C GLY A 270 -1.83 9.49 18.35
N THR A 271 -2.82 9.67 17.49
CA THR A 271 -2.66 10.13 16.11
C THR A 271 -3.28 11.53 15.95
N ASP A 272 -2.54 12.44 15.34
CA ASP A 272 -3.04 13.74 14.93
C ASP A 272 -3.56 13.66 13.48
N ILE A 273 -4.72 14.29 13.25
CA ILE A 273 -5.33 14.46 11.93
C ILE A 273 -5.48 15.95 11.66
N TYR A 274 -4.89 16.42 10.56
CA TYR A 274 -4.95 17.82 10.15
C TYR A 274 -5.56 17.96 8.77
N LEU A 275 -6.66 18.70 8.67
CA LEU A 275 -7.33 19.04 7.42
C LEU A 275 -7.09 20.52 7.13
N THR A 276 -6.66 20.83 5.92
CA THR A 276 -6.41 22.20 5.49
C THR A 276 -7.45 22.67 4.49
N LYS A 277 -7.89 23.93 4.64
CA LYS A 277 -8.77 24.65 3.71
C LYS A 277 -10.02 23.84 3.33
N VAL A 278 -10.81 23.46 4.32
CA VAL A 278 -12.09 22.77 4.12
C VAL A 278 -13.11 23.79 3.56
N ILE A 279 -13.60 23.52 2.35
CA ILE A 279 -14.56 24.35 1.62
C ILE A 279 -15.79 23.52 1.29
N LEU A 280 -16.98 24.02 1.63
CA LEU A 280 -18.26 23.40 1.31
C LEU A 280 -19.08 24.33 0.42
N GLY A 281 -19.69 23.78 -0.63
CA GLY A 281 -20.67 24.48 -1.46
C GLY A 281 -20.09 25.62 -2.32
N GLY A 282 -18.77 25.66 -2.51
CA GLY A 282 -18.11 26.66 -3.35
C GLY A 282 -18.25 26.37 -4.84
N GLY A 283 -18.40 27.42 -5.66
CA GLY A 283 -18.50 27.35 -7.13
C GLY A 283 -17.25 26.81 -7.85
N THR A 284 -17.16 27.04 -9.17
CA THR A 284 -16.18 26.41 -10.09
C THR A 284 -14.76 26.33 -9.54
N VAL A 285 -14.25 25.11 -9.34
CA VAL A 285 -12.86 24.80 -9.01
C VAL A 285 -12.05 24.81 -10.30
N THR A 286 -10.97 25.59 -10.35
CA THR A 286 -10.00 25.47 -11.44
C THR A 286 -9.14 24.25 -11.15
N ALA A 287 -9.12 23.25 -12.05
CA ALA A 287 -8.37 22.02 -11.84
C ALA A 287 -6.92 22.33 -11.42
N PRO A 288 -6.44 21.79 -10.29
CA PRO A 288 -5.11 22.10 -9.81
C PRO A 288 -4.09 21.47 -10.77
N THR A 289 -3.31 22.31 -11.45
CA THR A 289 -2.02 21.84 -11.97
C THR A 289 -1.10 21.61 -10.77
N VAL A 290 -0.19 20.63 -10.85
CA VAL A 290 0.66 20.22 -9.71
C VAL A 290 1.43 21.38 -9.05
N ALA A 291 1.60 22.51 -9.76
CA ALA A 291 2.28 23.71 -9.30
C ALA A 291 1.41 24.76 -8.57
N THR A 292 0.08 24.68 -8.65
CA THR A 292 -0.82 25.70 -8.07
C THR A 292 -1.82 25.02 -7.14
N GLY A 293 -1.67 25.21 -5.83
CA GLY A 293 -2.53 24.62 -4.81
C GLY A 293 -4.03 24.89 -5.03
N PHE A 294 -4.86 24.09 -4.35
CA PHE A 294 -6.31 24.15 -4.45
C PHE A 294 -6.86 25.56 -4.13
N ASN A 295 -7.46 26.22 -5.13
CA ASN A 295 -8.06 27.56 -5.00
C ASN A 295 -9.55 27.50 -5.39
N GLY A 296 -10.44 27.50 -4.40
CA GLY A 296 -11.87 27.73 -4.61
C GLY A 296 -12.17 29.24 -4.58
N THR A 297 -12.58 29.83 -5.70
CA THR A 297 -12.86 31.28 -5.80
C THR A 297 -14.34 31.60 -6.05
N GLY A 298 -15.24 30.66 -5.79
CA GLY A 298 -16.67 30.86 -6.02
C GLY A 298 -17.36 31.68 -4.93
N ALA A 299 -18.15 32.69 -5.32
CA ALA A 299 -19.08 33.41 -4.45
C ALA A 299 -20.12 32.41 -3.88
N GLY A 300 -20.14 32.24 -2.55
CA GLY A 300 -20.98 31.26 -1.84
C GLY A 300 -20.21 30.19 -1.04
N SER A 301 -18.88 30.16 -1.12
CA SER A 301 -18.04 29.19 -0.38
C SER A 301 -18.09 29.45 1.13
N ALA A 302 -18.93 28.72 1.88
CA ALA A 302 -18.82 28.66 3.34
C ALA A 302 -17.60 27.81 3.69
N ALA A 303 -16.43 28.45 3.75
CA ALA A 303 -15.20 27.79 4.17
C ALA A 303 -15.24 27.56 5.69
N ILE A 304 -15.06 26.31 6.11
CA ILE A 304 -14.88 25.96 7.53
C ILE A 304 -13.46 26.38 8.00
N GLY A 305 -12.51 26.46 7.07
CA GLY A 305 -11.10 26.77 7.36
C GLY A 305 -10.28 25.51 7.59
N ASP A 306 -9.27 25.58 8.45
CA ASP A 306 -8.49 24.41 8.85
C ASP A 306 -9.17 23.69 10.02
N VAL A 307 -9.09 22.36 10.04
CA VAL A 307 -9.63 21.51 11.13
C VAL A 307 -8.52 20.63 11.66
N ALA A 308 -8.31 20.65 12.98
CA ALA A 308 -7.29 19.84 13.65
C ALA A 308 -7.94 18.95 14.71
N ILE A 309 -7.60 17.66 14.68
CA ILE A 309 -7.91 16.69 15.72
C ILE A 309 -6.56 16.20 16.23
N SER A 310 -6.26 16.40 17.52
CA SER A 310 -4.97 16.03 18.10
C SER A 310 -5.11 14.96 19.18
N GLY A 311 -4.18 14.02 19.19
CA GLY A 311 -4.08 12.97 20.20
C GLY A 311 -5.24 11.99 20.16
N MET A 312 -5.80 11.70 18.98
CA MET A 312 -6.86 10.70 18.86
C MET A 312 -6.29 9.34 19.25
N LYS A 313 -6.90 8.71 20.25
CA LYS A 313 -6.49 7.40 20.77
C LYS A 313 -7.63 6.43 20.60
N VAL A 314 -7.28 5.22 20.21
CA VAL A 314 -8.21 4.08 20.20
C VAL A 314 -7.81 3.17 21.35
N TYR A 315 -8.79 2.65 22.08
CA TYR A 315 -8.57 1.76 23.23
C TYR A 315 -9.40 0.48 23.10
N ASN A 316 -8.90 -0.62 23.66
CA ASN A 316 -9.56 -1.91 23.70
C ASN A 316 -9.66 -2.48 25.13
N GLY A 317 -10.64 -3.35 25.32
CA GLY A 317 -10.90 -4.05 26.58
C GLY A 317 -11.39 -3.16 27.72
N LEU A 318 -11.82 -3.79 28.82
CA LEU A 318 -12.27 -3.08 30.02
C LEU A 318 -11.15 -2.29 30.73
N GLY A 319 -9.89 -2.65 30.46
CA GLY A 319 -8.70 -1.96 30.98
C GLY A 319 -8.23 -0.78 30.14
N MET A 320 -8.92 -0.41 29.06
CA MET A 320 -8.56 0.68 28.15
C MET A 320 -7.10 0.60 27.67
N THR A 321 -6.68 -0.57 27.18
CA THR A 321 -5.35 -0.74 26.59
C THR A 321 -5.30 -0.02 25.24
N PRO A 322 -4.25 0.76 24.91
CA PRO A 322 -4.14 1.42 23.61
C PRO A 322 -4.21 0.44 22.43
N GLY A 323 -4.87 0.85 21.35
CA GLY A 323 -5.04 0.12 20.11
C GLY A 323 -6.44 -0.46 19.89
N ALA A 324 -6.75 -0.80 18.65
CA ALA A 324 -7.93 -1.58 18.25
C ALA A 324 -7.55 -3.07 18.13
N VAL A 325 -8.44 -3.96 18.59
CA VAL A 325 -8.27 -5.42 18.42
C VAL A 325 -9.40 -5.95 17.54
N ILE A 326 -9.03 -6.61 16.43
CA ILE A 326 -9.94 -7.40 15.60
C ILE A 326 -9.68 -8.87 15.87
N THR A 327 -10.73 -9.60 16.26
CA THR A 327 -10.67 -11.05 16.49
C THR A 327 -11.51 -11.76 15.45
N ILE A 328 -10.92 -12.70 14.72
CA ILE A 328 -11.62 -13.58 13.80
C ILE A 328 -11.53 -14.99 14.37
N ALA A 329 -12.67 -15.56 14.75
CA ALA A 329 -12.79 -16.91 15.30
C ALA A 329 -13.72 -17.75 14.42
N GLY A 330 -13.34 -19.00 14.17
CA GLY A 330 -14.24 -20.00 13.59
C GLY A 330 -15.26 -20.48 14.62
N HIS A 331 -16.38 -21.02 14.14
CA HIS A 331 -17.31 -21.80 14.96
C HIS A 331 -16.74 -23.18 15.28
#